data_AF-W6ZYF2-F1
#
_entry.id   AF-W6ZYF2-F1
#
_cell.length_a   1.000
_cell.length_b   1.000
_cell.length_c   1.000
_cell.angle_alpha   90.00
_cell.angle_beta   90.00
_cell.angle_gamma   90.00
#
_symmetry.space_group_name_H-M   'P 1'
#
loop_
_entity.id
_entity.type
_entity.pdbx_description
1 polymer ?
#
loop_
_entity_poly.entity_id
_entity_poly.type
_entity_poly.pdbx_seq_one_letter_code
_entity_poly.pdbx_strand_id
1 'polypeptide(L)'
;MEEEVNDGKKETDKGTSKDDDTLYDELFSLVCEDKDIVKRETYKILLGLIDNESMVAYIQNNEKRCLKILISGLNSNYEVVALQCLVNLSAHIPKELIQRNLIEIVFDILRDEEETEAKSHTELYIMLVANLSREKEGIYKILDLPEEKLKEEMEAEENSKELAVSYYLNKLLHLFSEPIVTATINKNITDKYFFIAHILINVSSVKECAHFFKSVFLLNMLSKQMLQPERCAAVLQCVINLCMSEVLHPYVLDEECYLIPSVLSLVYTREKDSEEDFLMLCSIGTREKETNKDPVHQLILDMSTVLTTSTDIKKKVMILLRNLFSPELTRQRLRSYGIEHVLKNWLKYEKNTGIT
;
A
#
# COMPACT_ATOMS: atom_id res chain seq x y z
N MET A 1 -73.35 -10.88 9.61
CA MET A 1 -72.23 -10.43 8.75
C MET A 1 -71.27 -9.75 9.70
N GLU A 2 -70.47 -10.54 10.42
CA GLU A 2 -69.15 -11.10 10.04
C GLU A 2 -68.12 -10.35 10.91
N GLU A 3 -67.73 -10.97 12.03
CA GLU A 3 -66.38 -11.53 12.33
C GLU A 3 -65.42 -10.44 12.86
N GLU A 4 -65.16 -10.36 14.17
CA GLU A 4 -64.21 -11.13 15.02
C GLU A 4 -62.70 -10.88 14.76
N VAL A 5 -62.02 -10.32 15.79
CA VAL A 5 -60.74 -10.79 16.41
C VAL A 5 -59.45 -10.61 15.55
N ASN A 6 -58.25 -10.17 16.02
CA ASN A 6 -57.58 -10.18 17.31
C ASN A 6 -56.39 -9.19 17.33
N ASP A 7 -55.94 -8.89 18.55
CA ASP A 7 -54.62 -8.37 18.92
C ASP A 7 -53.45 -9.20 18.35
N GLY A 8 -52.34 -8.53 18.02
CA GLY A 8 -51.11 -9.18 17.55
C GLY A 8 -49.87 -8.30 17.74
N LYS A 9 -49.30 -8.38 18.94
CA LYS A 9 -47.97 -7.89 19.35
C LYS A 9 -46.95 -7.87 18.20
N LYS A 10 -46.30 -6.71 17.98
CA LYS A 10 -44.96 -6.68 17.39
C LYS A 10 -44.00 -7.28 18.41
N GLU A 11 -43.79 -8.58 18.32
CA GLU A 11 -42.65 -9.23 18.94
C GLU A 11 -41.38 -8.58 18.41
N THR A 12 -40.68 -7.88 19.31
CA THR A 12 -39.26 -7.61 19.17
C THR A 12 -38.54 -8.95 19.06
N ASP A 13 -37.99 -9.19 17.89
CA ASP A 13 -37.12 -10.31 17.55
C ASP A 13 -35.87 -10.25 18.45
N LYS A 14 -35.94 -10.93 19.59
CA LYS A 14 -34.84 -11.14 20.57
C LYS A 14 -34.51 -12.63 20.71
N GLY A 15 -35.06 -13.47 19.84
CA GLY A 15 -34.93 -14.92 19.88
C GLY A 15 -33.71 -15.47 19.14
N THR A 16 -33.20 -14.76 18.13
CA THR A 16 -32.10 -15.23 17.26
C THR A 16 -30.72 -15.08 17.88
N SER A 17 -30.46 -14.02 18.66
CA SER A 17 -29.08 -13.73 19.11
C SER A 17 -28.53 -14.72 20.15
N LYS A 18 -29.38 -15.34 20.98
CA LYS A 18 -28.92 -16.26 22.04
C LYS A 18 -28.55 -17.64 21.52
N ASP A 19 -29.30 -18.14 20.53
CA ASP A 19 -29.04 -19.46 19.96
C ASP A 19 -27.77 -19.43 19.09
N ASP A 20 -27.53 -18.32 18.38
CA ASP A 20 -26.30 -18.12 17.59
C ASP A 20 -25.05 -18.03 18.49
N ASP A 21 -25.11 -17.33 19.63
CA ASP A 21 -23.99 -17.24 20.58
C ASP A 21 -23.57 -18.63 21.10
N THR A 22 -24.54 -19.51 21.39
CA THR A 22 -24.24 -20.88 21.84
C THR A 22 -23.56 -21.72 20.76
N LEU A 23 -23.97 -21.53 19.50
CA LEU A 23 -23.36 -22.19 18.35
C LEU A 23 -21.93 -21.69 18.11
N TYR A 24 -21.69 -20.38 18.24
CA TYR A 24 -20.35 -19.81 18.12
C TYR A 24 -19.43 -20.27 19.27
N ASP A 25 -19.96 -20.38 20.49
CA ASP A 25 -19.23 -20.94 21.63
C ASP A 25 -18.81 -22.39 21.39
N GLU A 26 -19.69 -23.22 20.83
CA GLU A 26 -19.38 -24.60 20.44
C GLU A 26 -18.29 -24.62 19.37
N LEU A 27 -18.41 -23.81 18.32
CA LEU A 27 -17.40 -23.72 17.25
C LEU A 27 -16.02 -23.34 17.80
N PHE A 28 -15.92 -22.29 18.62
CA PHE A 28 -14.62 -21.91 19.21
C PHE A 28 -14.09 -22.94 20.20
N SER A 29 -14.96 -23.75 20.82
CA SER A 29 -14.55 -24.88 21.65
C SER A 29 -13.99 -26.03 20.81
N LEU A 30 -14.59 -26.32 19.64
CA LEU A 30 -14.10 -27.33 18.70
C LEU A 30 -12.71 -27.01 18.14
N VAL A 31 -12.39 -25.72 17.93
CA VAL A 31 -11.02 -25.32 17.52
C VAL A 31 -9.97 -25.66 18.61
N CYS A 32 -10.40 -25.79 19.86
CA CYS A 32 -9.52 -26.13 20.98
C CYS A 32 -9.40 -27.65 21.21
N GLU A 33 -10.08 -28.51 20.46
CA GLU A 33 -9.94 -29.97 20.58
C GLU A 33 -8.56 -30.46 20.14
N ASP A 34 -8.10 -31.63 20.60
CA ASP A 34 -6.76 -32.12 20.28
C ASP A 34 -6.57 -32.55 18.81
N LYS A 35 -7.66 -32.83 18.08
CA LYS A 35 -7.58 -33.40 16.73
C LYS A 35 -7.43 -32.31 15.66
N ASP A 36 -6.27 -32.26 15.00
CA ASP A 36 -5.98 -31.30 13.92
C ASP A 36 -7.00 -31.29 12.78
N ILE A 37 -7.57 -32.46 12.43
CA ILE A 37 -8.62 -32.55 11.40
C ILE A 37 -9.86 -31.77 11.84
N VAL A 38 -10.28 -31.91 13.10
CA VAL A 38 -11.44 -31.19 13.65
C VAL A 38 -11.15 -29.70 13.61
N LYS A 39 -9.99 -29.26 14.12
CA LYS A 39 -9.59 -27.85 14.07
C LYS A 39 -9.66 -27.29 12.65
N ARG A 40 -9.09 -27.99 11.68
CA ARG A 40 -9.06 -27.55 10.28
C ARG A 40 -10.46 -27.40 9.69
N GLU A 41 -11.35 -28.37 9.90
CA GLU A 41 -12.73 -28.27 9.39
C GLU A 41 -13.51 -27.18 10.12
N THR A 42 -13.32 -27.02 11.43
CA THR A 42 -13.92 -25.92 12.19
C THR A 42 -13.46 -24.56 11.67
N TYR A 43 -12.17 -24.38 11.36
CA TYR A 43 -11.68 -23.14 10.73
C TYR A 43 -12.32 -22.86 9.37
N LYS A 44 -12.64 -23.89 8.57
CA LYS A 44 -13.37 -23.68 7.30
C LYS A 44 -14.80 -23.22 7.54
N ILE A 45 -15.46 -23.75 8.57
CA ILE A 45 -16.80 -23.29 8.98
C ILE A 45 -16.71 -21.84 9.44
N LEU A 46 -15.74 -21.51 10.30
CA LEU A 46 -15.49 -20.14 10.75
C LEU A 46 -15.24 -19.20 9.59
N LEU A 47 -14.42 -19.59 8.61
CA LEU A 47 -14.16 -18.80 7.41
C LEU A 47 -15.45 -18.48 6.64
N GLY A 48 -16.38 -19.43 6.54
CA GLY A 48 -17.68 -19.22 5.90
C GLY A 48 -18.62 -18.30 6.67
N LEU A 49 -18.34 -18.03 7.95
CA LEU A 49 -19.19 -17.22 8.84
C LEU A 49 -18.57 -15.86 9.21
N ILE A 50 -17.27 -15.66 8.96
CA ILE A 50 -16.52 -14.53 9.54
C ILE A 50 -16.89 -13.17 8.95
N ASP A 51 -17.60 -13.15 7.82
CA ASP A 51 -18.13 -11.94 7.18
C ASP A 51 -19.55 -11.60 7.69
N ASN A 52 -20.17 -12.46 8.51
CA ASN A 52 -21.50 -12.21 9.09
C ASN A 52 -21.40 -11.25 10.27
N GLU A 53 -22.26 -10.22 10.29
CA GLU A 53 -22.27 -9.20 11.36
C GLU A 53 -22.44 -9.81 12.76
N SER A 54 -23.28 -10.85 12.91
CA SER A 54 -23.49 -11.55 14.19
C SER A 54 -22.21 -12.24 14.70
N MET A 55 -21.46 -12.87 13.81
CA MET A 55 -20.20 -13.54 14.15
C MET A 55 -19.12 -12.53 14.51
N VAL A 56 -19.01 -11.43 13.76
CA VAL A 56 -18.07 -10.34 14.07
C VAL A 56 -18.39 -9.74 15.45
N ALA A 57 -19.67 -9.45 15.73
CA ALA A 57 -20.10 -8.94 17.02
C ALA A 57 -19.80 -9.92 18.16
N TYR A 58 -20.03 -11.22 17.95
CA TYR A 58 -19.68 -12.26 18.91
C TYR A 58 -18.17 -12.28 19.20
N ILE A 59 -17.33 -12.21 18.16
CA ILE A 59 -15.87 -12.14 18.30
C ILE A 59 -15.47 -10.90 19.09
N GLN A 60 -16.03 -9.73 18.81
CA GLN A 60 -15.73 -8.50 19.55
C GLN A 60 -16.10 -8.62 21.04
N ASN A 61 -17.25 -9.22 21.36
CA ASN A 61 -17.67 -9.44 22.75
C ASN A 61 -16.76 -10.45 23.49
N ASN A 62 -16.09 -11.34 22.75
CA ASN A 62 -15.24 -12.41 23.28
C ASN A 62 -13.77 -12.29 22.80
N GLU A 63 -13.34 -11.06 22.50
CA GLU A 63 -12.16 -10.74 21.69
C GLU A 63 -10.90 -11.49 22.14
N LYS A 64 -10.61 -11.46 23.45
CA LYS A 64 -9.41 -12.08 24.02
C LYS A 64 -9.32 -13.58 23.74
N ARG A 65 -10.44 -14.31 23.84
CA ARG A 65 -10.48 -15.75 23.60
C ARG A 65 -10.44 -16.04 22.10
N CYS A 66 -11.34 -15.43 21.36
CA CYS A 66 -11.53 -15.69 19.93
C CYS A 66 -10.28 -15.33 19.12
N LEU A 67 -9.72 -14.13 19.32
CA LEU A 67 -8.54 -13.69 18.57
C LEU A 67 -7.31 -14.52 18.94
N LYS A 68 -7.12 -14.87 20.22
CA LYS A 68 -6.02 -15.76 20.62
C LYS A 68 -6.10 -17.10 19.89
N ILE A 69 -7.28 -17.69 19.80
CA ILE A 69 -7.50 -18.94 19.08
C ILE A 69 -7.16 -18.74 17.59
N LEU A 70 -7.76 -17.75 16.93
CA LEU A 70 -7.56 -17.50 15.50
C LEU A 70 -6.08 -17.29 15.16
N ILE A 71 -5.39 -16.43 15.92
CA ILE A 71 -3.96 -16.11 15.75
C ILE A 71 -3.09 -17.34 15.99
N SER A 72 -3.40 -18.18 17.00
CA SER A 72 -2.62 -19.40 17.25
C SER A 72 -2.64 -20.38 16.06
N GLY A 73 -3.68 -20.32 15.22
CA GLY A 73 -3.77 -21.11 13.99
C GLY A 73 -2.71 -20.79 12.95
N LEU A 74 -2.02 -19.64 13.04
CA LEU A 74 -0.93 -19.28 12.13
C LEU A 74 0.32 -20.17 12.30
N ASN A 75 0.46 -20.85 13.44
CA ASN A 75 1.57 -21.76 13.73
C ASN A 75 1.17 -23.25 13.56
N SER A 76 0.13 -23.53 12.78
CA SER A 76 -0.47 -24.86 12.65
C SER A 76 -0.50 -25.36 11.20
N ASN A 77 -0.74 -26.66 11.00
CA ASN A 77 -0.89 -27.29 9.67
C ASN A 77 -2.10 -26.77 8.83
N TYR A 78 -2.92 -25.89 9.40
CA TYR A 78 -4.09 -25.27 8.76
C TYR A 78 -3.97 -23.74 8.69
N GLU A 79 -2.74 -23.22 8.82
CA GLU A 79 -2.35 -21.81 8.75
C GLU A 79 -3.06 -21.03 7.65
N VAL A 80 -3.18 -21.58 6.44
CA VAL A 80 -3.81 -20.89 5.29
C VAL A 80 -5.25 -20.50 5.58
N VAL A 81 -6.03 -21.40 6.18
CA VAL A 81 -7.45 -21.15 6.49
C VAL A 81 -7.57 -20.18 7.66
N ALA A 82 -6.68 -20.29 8.65
CA ALA A 82 -6.59 -19.34 9.76
C ALA A 82 -6.23 -17.93 9.28
N LEU A 83 -5.28 -17.83 8.36
CA LEU A 83 -4.85 -16.58 7.75
C LEU A 83 -5.97 -15.95 6.92
N GLN A 84 -6.71 -16.74 6.14
CA GLN A 84 -7.91 -16.26 5.43
C GLN A 84 -8.97 -15.72 6.39
N CYS A 85 -9.21 -16.41 7.52
CA CYS A 85 -10.11 -15.90 8.57
C CYS A 85 -9.65 -14.54 9.08
N LEU A 86 -8.35 -14.39 9.38
CA LEU A 86 -7.78 -13.15 9.88
C LEU A 86 -7.80 -12.02 8.84
N VAL A 87 -7.55 -12.32 7.55
CA VAL A 87 -7.64 -11.35 6.46
C VAL A 87 -9.07 -10.80 6.36
N ASN A 88 -10.08 -11.66 6.36
CA ASN A 88 -11.48 -11.21 6.34
C ASN A 88 -11.83 -10.41 7.59
N LEU A 89 -11.50 -10.94 8.77
CA LEU A 89 -11.77 -10.29 10.05
C LEU A 89 -11.10 -8.91 10.17
N SER A 90 -9.90 -8.74 9.60
CA SER A 90 -9.17 -7.46 9.61
C SER A 90 -9.83 -6.35 8.80
N ALA A 91 -10.76 -6.67 7.91
CA ALA A 91 -11.59 -5.66 7.26
C ALA A 91 -12.66 -5.09 8.20
N HIS A 92 -13.02 -5.81 9.27
CA HIS A 92 -14.08 -5.44 10.19
C HIS A 92 -13.57 -4.92 11.54
N ILE A 93 -12.53 -5.55 12.10
CA ILE A 93 -12.01 -5.25 13.45
C ILE A 93 -10.49 -5.06 13.47
N PRO A 94 -9.92 -4.17 12.64
CA PRO A 94 -8.47 -3.99 12.54
C PRO A 94 -7.83 -3.56 13.86
N LYS A 95 -8.51 -2.73 14.67
CA LYS A 95 -7.96 -2.18 15.93
C LYS A 95 -7.71 -3.28 16.95
N GLU A 96 -8.67 -4.18 17.13
CA GLU A 96 -8.61 -5.31 18.04
C GLU A 96 -7.47 -6.27 17.64
N LEU A 97 -7.28 -6.49 16.34
CA LEU A 97 -6.18 -7.32 15.83
C LEU A 97 -4.81 -6.65 16.04
N ILE A 98 -4.71 -5.33 15.85
CA ILE A 98 -3.48 -4.57 16.14
C ILE A 98 -3.12 -4.67 17.63
N GLN A 99 -4.11 -4.55 18.54
CA GLN A 99 -3.90 -4.70 19.99
C GLN A 99 -3.42 -6.10 20.39
N ARG A 100 -3.60 -7.10 19.52
CA ARG A 100 -3.07 -8.47 19.69
C ARG A 100 -1.69 -8.68 19.06
N ASN A 101 -0.99 -7.59 18.70
CA ASN A 101 0.34 -7.58 18.08
C ASN A 101 0.38 -8.38 16.78
N LEU A 102 -0.71 -8.37 16.01
CA LEU A 102 -0.80 -9.19 14.80
C LEU A 102 0.21 -8.74 13.73
N ILE A 103 0.56 -7.46 13.67
CA ILE A 103 1.58 -6.95 12.74
C ILE A 103 2.93 -7.62 13.07
N GLU A 104 3.35 -7.55 14.33
CA GLU A 104 4.62 -8.11 14.79
C GLU A 104 4.68 -9.63 14.55
N ILE A 105 3.60 -10.35 14.87
CA ILE A 105 3.49 -11.80 14.62
C ILE A 105 3.65 -12.12 13.13
N VAL A 106 3.00 -11.36 12.24
CA VAL A 106 3.12 -11.55 10.80
C VAL A 106 4.56 -11.33 10.34
N PHE A 107 5.24 -10.28 10.82
CA PHE A 107 6.61 -10.00 10.42
C PHE A 107 7.64 -10.98 11.01
N ASP A 108 7.37 -11.58 12.17
CA ASP A 108 8.16 -12.71 12.67
C ASP A 108 8.04 -13.93 11.74
N ILE A 109 6.83 -14.26 11.28
CA ILE A 109 6.61 -15.36 10.32
C ILE A 109 7.30 -15.06 8.98
N LEU A 110 7.19 -13.84 8.46
CA LEU A 110 7.85 -13.42 7.21
C LEU A 110 9.37 -13.38 7.30
N ARG A 111 9.95 -13.31 8.51
CA ARG A 111 11.40 -13.46 8.72
C ARG A 111 11.80 -14.92 8.57
N ASP A 112 11.10 -15.81 9.26
CA ASP A 112 11.40 -17.25 9.27
C ASP A 112 11.15 -17.90 7.88
N GLU A 113 10.31 -17.29 7.03
CA GLU A 113 10.11 -17.70 5.63
C GLU A 113 11.34 -17.51 4.72
N GLU A 114 12.25 -16.57 5.00
CA GLU A 114 13.48 -16.41 4.19
C GLU A 114 14.43 -17.61 4.33
N GLU A 115 14.28 -18.40 5.40
CA GLU A 115 15.13 -19.56 5.69
C GLU A 115 14.55 -20.87 5.14
N THR A 116 13.30 -20.87 4.67
CA THR A 116 12.61 -22.06 4.17
C THR A 116 11.91 -21.76 2.83
N GLU A 117 12.35 -22.40 1.75
CA GLU A 117 11.93 -22.14 0.35
C GLU A 117 10.42 -22.33 0.04
N ALA A 118 9.53 -22.50 1.01
CA ALA A 118 8.16 -22.92 0.75
C ALA A 118 7.12 -22.38 1.74
N LYS A 119 6.70 -21.13 1.55
CA LYS A 119 5.29 -20.75 1.81
C LYS A 119 4.73 -19.90 0.69
N SER A 120 3.73 -20.43 -0.02
CA SER A 120 3.05 -19.77 -1.13
C SER A 120 2.02 -18.71 -0.68
N HIS A 121 2.11 -18.21 0.57
CA HIS A 121 1.02 -17.45 1.22
C HIS A 121 1.42 -16.04 1.67
N THR A 122 2.65 -15.59 1.39
CA THR A 122 3.12 -14.23 1.66
C THR A 122 2.14 -13.14 1.22
N GLU A 123 1.42 -13.35 0.10
CA GLU A 123 0.40 -12.39 -0.38
C GLU A 123 -0.71 -12.17 0.65
N LEU A 124 -1.21 -13.24 1.30
CA LEU A 124 -2.25 -13.13 2.32
C LEU A 124 -1.74 -12.40 3.58
N TYR A 125 -0.48 -12.61 3.95
CA TYR A 125 0.16 -11.86 5.03
C TYR A 125 0.25 -10.36 4.71
N ILE A 126 0.63 -10.02 3.48
CA ILE A 126 0.67 -8.62 3.02
C ILE A 126 -0.74 -8.04 2.99
N MET A 127 -1.74 -8.79 2.51
CA MET A 127 -3.15 -8.36 2.52
C MET A 127 -3.65 -8.05 3.93
N LEU A 128 -3.31 -8.91 4.90
CA LEU A 128 -3.62 -8.70 6.31
C LEU A 128 -3.01 -7.38 6.80
N VAL A 129 -1.71 -7.18 6.60
CA VAL A 129 -1.03 -5.92 7.00
C VAL A 129 -1.63 -4.71 6.26
N ALA A 130 -2.01 -4.85 5.00
CA ALA A 130 -2.68 -3.79 4.24
C ALA A 130 -4.01 -3.37 4.86
N ASN A 131 -4.81 -4.30 5.37
CA ASN A 131 -6.02 -3.98 6.11
C ASN A 131 -5.72 -3.30 7.45
N LEU A 132 -4.76 -3.83 8.23
CA LEU A 132 -4.39 -3.24 9.53
C LEU A 132 -3.80 -1.83 9.37
N SER A 133 -3.06 -1.56 8.30
CA SER A 133 -2.49 -0.23 8.01
C SER A 133 -3.53 0.84 7.70
N ARG A 134 -4.83 0.52 7.59
CA ARG A 134 -5.89 1.53 7.47
C ARG A 134 -6.11 2.29 8.78
N GLU A 135 -5.75 1.67 9.90
CA GLU A 135 -5.81 2.29 11.22
C GLU A 135 -4.49 2.98 11.54
N LYS A 136 -4.59 4.12 12.24
CA LYS A 136 -3.44 4.96 12.57
C LYS A 136 -2.43 4.22 13.44
N GLU A 137 -2.92 3.43 14.41
CA GLU A 137 -2.12 2.58 15.28
C GLU A 137 -1.35 1.52 14.48
N GLY A 138 -1.97 0.96 13.42
CA GLY A 138 -1.31 0.01 12.53
C GLY A 138 -0.18 0.66 11.73
N ILE A 139 -0.38 1.89 11.24
CA ILE A 139 0.67 2.67 10.58
C ILE A 139 1.84 2.92 11.53
N TYR A 140 1.57 3.33 12.76
CA TYR A 140 2.61 3.59 13.76
C TYR A 140 3.41 2.35 14.12
N LYS A 141 2.75 1.19 14.26
CA LYS A 141 3.44 -0.09 14.40
C LYS A 141 4.35 -0.39 13.21
N ILE A 142 3.86 -0.23 11.98
CA ILE A 142 4.67 -0.42 10.76
C ILE A 142 5.87 0.53 10.68
N LEU A 143 5.75 1.72 11.27
CA LEU A 143 6.82 2.72 11.31
C LEU A 143 7.73 2.57 12.55
N ASP A 144 7.53 1.57 13.41
CA ASP A 144 8.22 1.43 14.69
C ASP A 144 8.16 2.70 15.58
N LEU A 145 7.06 3.45 15.49
CA LEU A 145 6.88 4.67 16.26
C LEU A 145 6.37 4.32 17.67
N PRO A 146 7.01 4.83 18.75
CA PRO A 146 6.56 4.56 20.11
C PRO A 146 5.19 5.20 20.39
N GLU A 147 4.27 4.42 20.96
CA GLU A 147 2.89 4.87 21.28
C GLU A 147 2.85 6.07 22.23
N GLU A 148 3.88 6.27 23.07
CA GLU A 148 3.89 7.26 24.16
C GLU A 148 4.72 8.53 23.90
N LYS A 149 5.40 8.68 22.75
CA LYS A 149 6.36 9.79 22.54
C LYS A 149 6.09 10.70 21.35
N LEU A 150 4.82 10.84 20.97
CA LEU A 150 4.40 11.62 19.80
C LEU A 150 4.47 13.16 19.97
N LYS A 151 4.86 13.70 21.13
CA LYS A 151 4.81 15.16 21.36
C LYS A 151 6.13 15.84 21.70
N GLU A 152 7.08 15.16 22.34
CA GLU A 152 8.31 15.82 22.80
C GLU A 152 9.56 15.36 22.01
N GLU A 153 9.59 14.13 21.49
CA GLU A 153 10.74 13.64 20.71
C GLU A 153 10.66 13.98 19.22
N MET A 154 9.45 14.12 18.65
CA MET A 154 9.28 14.52 17.25
C MET A 154 9.76 15.95 16.97
N GLU A 155 9.60 16.88 17.92
CA GLU A 155 10.14 18.25 17.79
C GLU A 155 11.68 18.27 17.92
N ALA A 156 12.27 17.31 18.64
CA ALA A 156 13.72 17.15 18.72
C ALA A 156 14.30 16.46 17.46
N GLU A 157 13.58 15.49 16.88
CA GLU A 157 13.97 14.75 15.68
C GLU A 157 13.70 15.49 14.36
N GLU A 158 12.83 16.50 14.33
CA GLU A 158 12.66 17.38 13.15
C GLU A 158 13.99 18.01 12.70
N ASN A 159 14.89 18.25 13.66
CA ASN A 159 16.24 18.76 13.42
C ASN A 159 17.32 17.67 13.28
N SER A 160 16.98 16.40 13.50
CA SER A 160 17.93 15.31 13.30
C SER A 160 18.08 15.03 11.80
N LYS A 161 19.33 14.95 11.35
CA LYS A 161 19.70 14.53 9.98
C LYS A 161 19.78 13.02 9.84
N GLU A 162 19.55 12.27 10.93
CA GLU A 162 19.63 10.83 10.93
C GLU A 162 18.37 10.24 10.28
N LEU A 163 18.58 9.27 9.40
CA LEU A 163 17.53 8.59 8.67
C LEU A 163 16.76 7.69 9.65
N ALA A 164 15.45 7.88 9.75
CA ALA A 164 14.61 7.01 10.56
C ALA A 164 14.62 5.59 9.97
N VAL A 165 14.85 4.59 10.82
CA VAL A 165 14.91 3.19 10.42
C VAL A 165 13.74 2.46 11.06
N SER A 166 12.92 1.82 10.22
CA SER A 166 11.89 0.89 10.68
C SER A 166 12.16 -0.49 10.08
N TYR A 167 12.16 -1.50 10.93
CA TYR A 167 12.35 -2.89 10.53
C TYR A 167 11.20 -3.34 9.62
N TYR A 168 9.95 -3.09 10.03
CA TYR A 168 8.77 -3.53 9.30
C TYR A 168 8.63 -2.83 7.94
N LEU A 169 8.75 -1.49 7.91
CA LEU A 169 8.70 -0.76 6.66
C LEU A 169 9.83 -1.17 5.72
N ASN A 170 11.07 -1.34 6.21
CA ASN A 170 12.19 -1.76 5.36
C ASN A 170 11.98 -3.15 4.77
N LYS A 171 11.43 -4.09 5.53
CA LYS A 171 11.10 -5.43 5.04
C LYS A 171 10.04 -5.37 3.91
N LEU A 172 9.01 -4.54 4.08
CA LEU A 172 8.01 -4.31 3.02
C LEU A 172 8.63 -3.67 1.78
N LEU A 173 9.47 -2.65 1.95
CA LEU A 173 10.15 -1.97 0.85
C LEU A 173 11.11 -2.92 0.12
N HIS A 174 11.77 -3.84 0.83
CA HIS A 174 12.59 -4.88 0.23
C HIS A 174 11.74 -5.80 -0.66
N LEU A 175 10.66 -6.39 -0.12
CA LEU A 175 9.75 -7.23 -0.90
C LEU A 175 9.15 -6.49 -2.10
N PHE A 176 8.81 -5.21 -1.94
CA PHE A 176 8.27 -4.39 -3.03
C PHE A 176 9.32 -3.96 -4.05
N SER A 177 10.61 -4.00 -3.71
CA SER A 177 11.70 -3.73 -4.65
C SER A 177 11.94 -4.88 -5.63
N GLU A 178 11.47 -6.08 -5.28
CA GLU A 178 11.54 -7.26 -6.14
C GLU A 178 10.72 -7.10 -7.44
N PRO A 179 11.11 -7.82 -8.52
CA PRO A 179 10.35 -7.86 -9.77
C PRO A 179 8.88 -8.29 -9.57
N ILE A 180 8.05 -7.99 -10.55
CA ILE A 180 6.64 -8.42 -10.57
C ILE A 180 6.57 -9.96 -10.51
N VAL A 181 5.84 -10.49 -9.53
CA VAL A 181 5.59 -11.93 -9.39
C VAL A 181 4.14 -12.22 -9.75
N THR A 182 3.90 -12.84 -10.90
CA THR A 182 2.56 -13.10 -11.43
C THR A 182 1.85 -14.31 -10.81
N ALA A 183 2.56 -15.10 -10.00
CA ALA A 183 1.99 -16.18 -9.21
C ALA A 183 1.22 -15.62 -8.00
N THR A 184 0.00 -15.17 -8.27
CA THR A 184 -0.94 -14.53 -7.35
C THR A 184 -2.09 -15.46 -6.98
N ILE A 185 -2.55 -15.37 -5.73
CA ILE A 185 -3.77 -16.02 -5.23
C ILE A 185 -5.00 -15.22 -5.70
N ASN A 186 -4.87 -13.90 -5.86
CA ASN A 186 -5.94 -13.03 -6.34
C ASN A 186 -5.94 -12.88 -7.87
N LYS A 187 -6.91 -13.49 -8.54
CA LYS A 187 -7.05 -13.46 -10.01
C LYS A 187 -7.18 -12.05 -10.62
N ASN A 188 -7.51 -11.04 -9.82
CA ASN A 188 -7.68 -9.66 -10.27
C ASN A 188 -6.39 -8.84 -10.15
N ILE A 189 -5.33 -9.40 -9.56
CA ILE A 189 -4.08 -8.70 -9.29
C ILE A 189 -2.95 -9.48 -9.97
N THR A 190 -2.10 -8.78 -10.71
CA THR A 190 -1.02 -9.39 -11.50
C THR A 190 0.29 -9.51 -10.74
N ASP A 191 0.38 -8.98 -9.53
CA ASP A 191 1.60 -8.93 -8.73
C ASP A 191 1.33 -9.35 -7.28
N LYS A 192 2.02 -10.39 -6.84
CA LYS A 192 2.00 -10.93 -5.47
C LYS A 192 2.24 -9.83 -4.40
N TYR A 193 3.07 -8.84 -4.71
CA TYR A 193 3.45 -7.77 -3.79
C TYR A 193 2.62 -6.48 -3.93
N PHE A 194 1.59 -6.49 -4.77
CA PHE A 194 0.81 -5.28 -5.08
C PHE A 194 0.22 -4.59 -3.85
N PHE A 195 -0.25 -5.38 -2.87
CA PHE A 195 -0.83 -4.84 -1.64
C PHE A 195 0.16 -4.06 -0.76
N ILE A 196 1.47 -4.19 -0.99
CA ILE A 196 2.46 -3.31 -0.34
C ILE A 196 2.25 -1.86 -0.80
N ALA A 197 1.84 -1.62 -2.05
CA ALA A 197 1.50 -0.27 -2.51
C ALA A 197 0.34 0.34 -1.70
N HIS A 198 -0.64 -0.47 -1.29
CA HIS A 198 -1.73 -0.01 -0.41
C HIS A 198 -1.22 0.33 0.99
N ILE A 199 -0.31 -0.47 1.56
CA ILE A 199 0.35 -0.16 2.82
C ILE A 199 1.10 1.18 2.70
N LEU A 200 1.88 1.37 1.64
CA LEU A 200 2.63 2.60 1.40
C LEU A 200 1.74 3.83 1.21
N ILE A 201 0.56 3.69 0.58
CA ILE A 201 -0.43 4.77 0.50
C ILE A 201 -0.90 5.16 1.90
N ASN A 202 -1.23 4.20 2.75
CA ASN A 202 -1.69 4.48 4.11
C ASN A 202 -0.57 5.09 4.96
N VAL A 203 0.63 4.50 4.92
CA VAL A 203 1.81 5.02 5.62
C VAL A 203 2.14 6.45 5.19
N SER A 204 2.13 6.74 3.89
CA SER A 204 2.42 8.09 3.37
C SER A 204 1.35 9.13 3.73
N SER A 205 0.17 8.71 4.18
CA SER A 205 -0.93 9.63 4.55
C SER A 205 -0.73 10.33 5.90
N VAL A 206 0.18 9.84 6.74
CA VAL A 206 0.50 10.45 8.04
C VAL A 206 1.79 11.27 7.94
N LYS A 207 1.89 12.38 8.69
CA LYS A 207 3.03 13.31 8.57
C LYS A 207 4.33 12.71 9.09
N GLU A 208 4.21 11.85 10.09
CA GLU A 208 5.26 11.16 10.81
C GLU A 208 6.10 10.26 9.89
N CYS A 209 5.53 9.79 8.77
CA CYS A 209 6.27 8.99 7.80
C CYS A 209 7.42 9.76 7.13
N ALA A 210 7.38 11.10 7.12
CA ALA A 210 8.32 11.93 6.38
C ALA A 210 9.78 11.63 6.76
N HIS A 211 10.06 11.31 8.03
CA HIS A 211 11.42 11.01 8.50
C HIS A 211 12.04 9.77 7.83
N PHE A 212 11.22 8.79 7.44
CA PHE A 212 11.67 7.58 6.75
C PHE A 212 11.94 7.84 5.26
N PHE A 213 11.20 8.78 4.65
CA PHE A 213 11.32 9.13 3.23
C PHE A 213 12.32 10.27 2.96
N LYS A 214 13.07 10.76 3.96
CA LYS A 214 14.26 11.62 3.81
C LYS A 214 15.45 10.84 3.20
N SER A 215 15.19 10.07 2.14
CA SER A 215 16.14 9.15 1.52
C SER A 215 15.96 9.13 0.01
N VAL A 216 16.91 9.74 -0.71
CA VAL A 216 16.91 9.71 -2.19
C VAL A 216 16.91 8.28 -2.73
N PHE A 217 17.57 7.35 -2.04
CA PHE A 217 17.58 5.93 -2.41
C PHE A 217 16.18 5.32 -2.39
N LEU A 218 15.41 5.54 -1.31
CA LEU A 218 14.04 5.02 -1.20
C LEU A 218 13.10 5.69 -2.20
N LEU A 219 13.23 7.00 -2.39
CA LEU A 219 12.45 7.74 -3.38
C LEU A 219 12.73 7.22 -4.81
N ASN A 220 13.99 6.90 -5.11
CA ASN A 220 14.37 6.30 -6.39
C ASN A 220 13.88 4.85 -6.54
N MET A 221 13.79 4.08 -5.45
CA MET A 221 13.13 2.77 -5.47
C MET A 221 11.64 2.93 -5.84
N LEU A 222 10.91 3.85 -5.20
CA LEU A 222 9.52 4.16 -5.57
C LEU A 222 9.42 4.61 -7.04
N SER A 223 10.36 5.42 -7.52
CA SER A 223 10.43 5.84 -8.92
C SER A 223 10.47 4.64 -9.88
N LYS A 224 11.33 3.65 -9.60
CA LYS A 224 11.43 2.43 -10.41
C LYS A 224 10.14 1.62 -10.38
N GLN A 225 9.49 1.51 -9.21
CA GLN A 225 8.23 0.79 -9.08
C GLN A 225 7.05 1.51 -9.74
N MET A 226 7.05 2.83 -9.77
CA MET A 226 6.04 3.63 -10.46
C MET A 226 6.05 3.42 -11.98
N LEU A 227 7.22 3.12 -12.56
CA LEU A 227 7.34 2.83 -14.00
C LEU A 227 6.79 1.45 -14.39
N GLN A 228 6.50 0.57 -13.43
CA GLN A 228 5.80 -0.69 -13.69
C GLN A 228 4.29 -0.41 -13.88
N PRO A 229 3.69 -0.74 -15.03
CA PRO A 229 2.27 -0.44 -15.31
C PRO A 229 1.31 -0.96 -14.24
N GLU A 230 1.59 -2.14 -13.68
CA GLU A 230 0.80 -2.82 -12.66
C GLU A 230 0.80 -2.06 -11.33
N ARG A 231 1.89 -1.36 -11.00
CA ARG A 231 2.07 -0.65 -9.72
C ARG A 231 1.86 0.87 -9.86
N CYS A 232 1.96 1.41 -11.07
CA CYS A 232 2.03 2.85 -11.36
C CYS A 232 1.00 3.71 -10.63
N ALA A 233 -0.29 3.42 -10.78
CA ALA A 233 -1.35 4.26 -10.21
C ALA A 233 -1.35 4.29 -8.67
N ALA A 234 -0.96 3.18 -8.03
CA ALA A 234 -0.89 3.05 -6.58
C ALA A 234 0.37 3.73 -6.03
N VAL A 235 1.53 3.49 -6.66
CA VAL A 235 2.79 4.16 -6.28
C VAL A 235 2.68 5.67 -6.46
N LEU A 236 2.09 6.14 -7.57
CA LEU A 236 1.86 7.57 -7.80
C LEU A 236 0.97 8.19 -6.71
N GLN A 237 0.01 7.45 -6.14
CA GLN A 237 -0.78 7.92 -5.00
C GLN A 237 0.09 8.12 -3.74
N CYS A 238 0.98 7.17 -3.45
CA CYS A 238 1.95 7.30 -2.37
C CYS A 238 2.85 8.53 -2.60
N VAL A 239 3.35 8.72 -3.82
CA VAL A 239 4.19 9.86 -4.19
C VAL A 239 3.46 11.20 -4.01
N ILE A 240 2.18 11.28 -4.37
CA ILE A 240 1.36 12.47 -4.10
C ILE A 240 1.35 12.80 -2.62
N ASN A 241 1.07 11.81 -1.77
CA ASN A 241 1.02 11.99 -0.32
C ASN A 241 2.36 12.49 0.23
N LEU A 242 3.48 11.91 -0.21
CA LEU A 242 4.83 12.36 0.17
C LEU A 242 5.10 13.81 -0.26
N CYS A 243 4.69 14.19 -1.48
CA CYS A 243 4.86 15.55 -2.00
C CYS A 243 3.99 16.60 -1.29
N MET A 244 2.97 16.18 -0.51
CA MET A 244 2.21 17.10 0.36
C MET A 244 3.04 17.60 1.54
N SER A 245 4.09 16.87 1.94
CA SER A 245 4.99 17.27 3.01
C SER A 245 6.13 18.14 2.47
N GLU A 246 6.13 19.43 2.82
CA GLU A 246 7.19 20.37 2.42
C GLU A 246 8.57 19.94 2.95
N VAL A 247 8.61 19.21 4.06
CA VAL A 247 9.84 18.64 4.65
C VAL A 247 10.55 17.68 3.69
N LEU A 248 9.82 17.01 2.79
CA LEU A 248 10.37 16.08 1.81
C LEU A 248 10.78 16.75 0.50
N HIS A 249 10.39 18.00 0.26
CA HIS A 249 10.70 18.70 -1.01
C HIS A 249 12.20 18.73 -1.32
N PRO A 250 13.12 19.00 -0.36
CA PRO A 250 14.55 18.96 -0.65
C PRO A 250 15.07 17.61 -1.17
N TYR A 251 14.44 16.50 -0.77
CA TYR A 251 14.84 15.14 -1.14
C TYR A 251 14.20 14.70 -2.45
N VAL A 252 12.91 14.99 -2.64
CA VAL A 252 12.15 14.66 -3.85
C VAL A 252 12.66 15.44 -5.07
N LEU A 253 13.21 16.63 -4.84
CA LEU A 253 13.73 17.54 -5.86
C LEU A 253 15.26 17.56 -5.95
N ASP A 254 15.92 16.67 -5.21
CA ASP A 254 17.37 16.49 -5.23
C ASP A 254 17.87 16.16 -6.65
N GLU A 255 19.14 16.48 -6.97
CA GLU A 255 19.75 16.19 -8.28
C GLU A 255 19.89 14.70 -8.56
N GLU A 256 20.09 13.90 -7.53
CA GLU A 256 20.21 12.45 -7.63
C GLU A 256 18.83 11.75 -7.55
N CYS A 257 17.76 12.49 -7.27
CA CYS A 257 16.40 11.94 -7.21
C CYS A 257 15.73 11.96 -8.59
N TYR A 258 15.28 10.79 -9.03
CA TYR A 258 14.64 10.59 -10.33
C TYR A 258 13.12 10.58 -10.26
N LEU A 259 12.56 10.74 -9.05
CA LEU A 259 11.12 10.59 -8.81
C LEU A 259 10.29 11.57 -9.64
N ILE A 260 10.60 12.87 -9.57
CA ILE A 260 9.89 13.89 -10.35
C ILE A 260 10.12 13.73 -11.86
N PRO A 261 11.35 13.51 -12.35
CA PRO A 261 11.56 13.13 -13.75
C PRO A 261 10.69 11.96 -14.22
N SER A 262 10.59 10.88 -13.43
CA SER A 262 9.72 9.74 -13.76
C SER A 262 8.23 10.11 -13.75
N VAL A 263 7.78 10.97 -12.83
CA VAL A 263 6.38 11.46 -12.84
C VAL A 263 6.10 12.23 -14.14
N LEU A 264 7.03 13.09 -14.56
CA LEU A 264 6.87 13.88 -15.78
C LEU A 264 6.96 13.04 -17.05
N SER A 265 7.77 11.97 -17.05
CA SER A 265 7.88 11.08 -18.20
C SER A 265 6.59 10.33 -18.51
N LEU A 266 5.72 10.09 -17.51
CA LEU A 266 4.40 9.47 -17.69
C LEU A 266 3.47 10.29 -18.59
N VAL A 267 3.67 11.60 -18.66
CA VAL A 267 2.83 12.55 -19.40
C VAL A 267 3.56 13.22 -20.57
N TYR A 268 4.75 12.74 -20.90
CA TYR A 268 5.57 13.26 -21.99
C TYR A 268 5.59 12.26 -23.16
N THR A 269 5.44 12.76 -24.39
CA THR A 269 5.65 11.97 -25.62
C THR A 269 6.93 12.40 -26.29
N ARG A 270 7.83 11.45 -26.53
CA ARG A 270 9.03 11.69 -27.32
C ARG A 270 8.67 11.82 -28.80
N GLU A 271 9.10 12.92 -29.43
CA GLU A 271 8.86 13.13 -30.86
C GLU A 271 9.80 12.20 -31.66
N LYS A 272 9.26 11.50 -32.67
CA LYS A 272 9.96 10.46 -33.45
C LYS A 272 11.22 10.95 -34.16
N ASP A 273 11.33 12.24 -34.42
CA ASP A 273 12.51 12.84 -35.08
C ASP A 273 13.78 12.81 -34.20
N SER A 274 13.69 12.30 -32.96
CA SER A 274 14.82 12.15 -32.02
C SER A 274 15.34 10.71 -31.86
N GLU A 275 14.78 9.73 -32.58
CA GLU A 275 15.22 8.33 -32.50
C GLU A 275 16.52 8.07 -33.30
N GLU A 276 16.73 8.77 -34.42
CA GLU A 276 17.96 8.63 -35.23
C GLU A 276 19.21 9.13 -34.50
N ASP A 277 19.09 10.17 -33.67
CA ASP A 277 20.20 10.68 -32.85
C ASP A 277 20.50 9.80 -31.62
N PHE A 278 19.50 9.07 -31.10
CA PHE A 278 19.67 8.25 -29.88
C PHE A 278 20.39 6.93 -30.13
N LEU A 279 20.20 6.33 -31.31
CA LEU A 279 20.95 5.13 -31.71
C LEU A 279 22.45 5.43 -31.93
N MET A 280 22.80 6.68 -32.25
CA MET A 280 24.19 7.15 -32.32
C MET A 280 24.82 7.32 -30.92
N LEU A 281 24.05 7.75 -29.91
CA LEU A 281 24.55 8.04 -28.55
C LEU A 281 24.85 6.80 -27.70
N CYS A 282 24.24 5.65 -27.99
CA CYS A 282 24.53 4.39 -27.29
C CYS A 282 25.92 3.80 -27.59
N SER A 283 26.71 4.42 -28.49
CA SER A 283 27.94 3.84 -29.02
C SER A 283 29.25 4.48 -28.55
N ILE A 284 29.25 5.57 -27.77
CA ILE A 284 30.51 6.24 -27.40
C ILE A 284 30.48 6.67 -25.94
N GLY A 285 31.20 5.92 -25.12
CA GLY A 285 31.57 6.35 -23.79
C GLY A 285 32.58 7.50 -23.86
N THR A 286 32.14 8.70 -23.49
CA THR A 286 32.95 9.69 -22.77
C THR A 286 32.02 10.78 -22.25
N ARG A 287 32.07 11.02 -20.94
CA ARG A 287 31.50 12.20 -20.29
C ARG A 287 32.18 13.45 -20.84
N GLU A 288 31.58 14.11 -21.81
CA GLU A 288 31.80 15.53 -22.05
C GLU A 288 30.51 16.30 -21.80
N LYS A 289 30.65 17.41 -21.08
CA LYS A 289 29.58 18.37 -20.79
C LYS A 289 29.15 19.03 -22.09
N GLU A 290 28.34 18.35 -22.88
CA GLU A 290 27.53 19.04 -23.89
C GLU A 290 26.45 19.82 -23.15
N THR A 291 26.49 21.13 -23.31
CA THR A 291 25.39 22.03 -22.93
C THR A 291 24.16 21.63 -23.72
N ASN A 292 23.34 20.75 -23.14
CA ASN A 292 22.11 20.25 -23.74
C ASN A 292 21.21 21.42 -24.14
N LYS A 293 20.93 21.53 -25.45
CA LYS A 293 20.00 22.49 -26.05
C LYS A 293 18.54 22.05 -25.94
N ASP A 294 18.28 20.87 -25.36
CA ASP A 294 16.93 20.36 -25.20
C ASP A 294 16.21 21.09 -24.05
N PRO A 295 15.01 21.65 -24.29
CA PRO A 295 14.24 22.32 -23.25
C PRO A 295 13.76 21.38 -22.13
N VAL A 296 13.89 20.06 -22.28
CA VAL A 296 13.46 19.05 -21.30
C VAL A 296 14.66 18.32 -20.71
N HIS A 297 14.59 18.02 -19.41
CA HIS A 297 15.64 17.29 -18.71
C HIS A 297 15.85 15.87 -19.28
N GLN A 298 17.11 15.46 -19.46
CA GLN A 298 17.48 14.20 -20.12
C GLN A 298 16.77 12.96 -19.53
N LEU A 299 16.71 12.84 -18.20
CA LEU A 299 16.03 11.72 -17.55
C LEU A 299 14.55 11.56 -17.95
N ILE A 300 13.84 12.67 -18.23
CA ILE A 300 12.46 12.60 -18.69
C ILE A 300 12.42 11.99 -20.09
N LEU A 301 13.33 12.40 -20.96
CA LEU A 301 13.45 11.90 -22.33
C LEU A 301 13.79 10.39 -22.34
N ASP A 302 14.73 9.98 -21.49
CA ASP A 302 15.21 8.60 -21.39
C ASP A 302 14.12 7.64 -20.88
N MET A 303 13.25 8.11 -19.99
CA MET A 303 12.17 7.31 -19.38
C MET A 303 10.84 7.44 -20.14
N SER A 304 10.70 8.46 -20.98
CA SER A 304 9.45 8.68 -21.73
C SER A 304 9.31 7.66 -22.85
N THR A 305 8.09 7.15 -22.99
CA THR A 305 7.72 6.29 -24.12
C THR A 305 6.63 6.99 -24.91
N VAL A 306 5.37 6.59 -24.71
CA VAL A 306 4.18 7.22 -25.28
C VAL A 306 3.38 7.82 -24.13
N LEU A 307 2.68 8.94 -24.38
CA LEU A 307 1.73 9.52 -23.44
C LEU A 307 0.79 8.44 -22.90
N THR A 308 0.71 8.32 -21.57
CA THR A 308 -0.21 7.37 -20.94
C THR A 308 -1.64 7.60 -21.41
N THR A 309 -2.38 6.52 -21.68
CA THR A 309 -3.82 6.59 -22.01
C THR A 309 -4.69 6.68 -20.77
N SER A 310 -4.14 6.39 -19.58
CA SER A 310 -4.87 6.38 -18.32
C SER A 310 -5.22 7.80 -17.85
N THR A 311 -6.51 8.10 -17.82
CA THR A 311 -7.02 9.38 -17.29
C THR A 311 -6.78 9.51 -15.78
N ASP A 312 -6.73 8.41 -15.04
CA ASP A 312 -6.42 8.40 -13.61
C ASP A 312 -4.98 8.86 -13.36
N ILE A 313 -4.00 8.28 -14.07
CA ILE A 313 -2.60 8.68 -13.97
C ILE A 313 -2.44 10.17 -14.30
N LYS A 314 -3.05 10.62 -15.40
CA LYS A 314 -3.06 12.04 -15.79
C LYS A 314 -3.58 12.95 -14.69
N LYS A 315 -4.74 12.63 -14.08
CA LYS A 315 -5.32 13.41 -12.97
C LYS A 315 -4.37 13.47 -11.77
N LYS A 316 -3.75 12.33 -11.42
CA LYS A 316 -2.80 12.24 -10.31
C LYS A 316 -1.54 13.09 -10.55
N VAL A 317 -0.98 13.07 -11.76
CA VAL A 317 0.15 13.94 -12.14
C VAL A 317 -0.24 15.42 -12.00
N MET A 318 -1.44 15.81 -12.44
CA MET A 318 -1.91 17.19 -12.27
C MET A 318 -2.05 17.60 -10.80
N ILE A 319 -2.57 16.73 -9.94
CA ILE A 319 -2.68 16.98 -8.50
C ILE A 319 -1.28 17.19 -7.90
N LEU A 320 -0.34 16.30 -8.21
CA LEU A 320 1.04 16.39 -7.74
C LEU A 320 1.68 17.71 -8.17
N LEU A 321 1.58 18.06 -9.45
CA LEU A 321 2.13 19.30 -9.99
C LEU A 321 1.56 20.53 -9.31
N ARG A 322 0.24 20.56 -9.11
CA ARG A 322 -0.43 21.66 -8.39
C ARG A 322 0.16 21.85 -6.99
N ASN A 323 0.42 20.76 -6.27
CA ASN A 323 0.95 20.81 -4.91
C ASN A 323 2.40 21.30 -4.90
N LEU A 324 3.24 20.77 -5.79
CA LEU A 324 4.64 21.17 -5.89
C LEU A 324 4.85 22.57 -6.45
N PHE A 325 3.92 23.14 -7.22
CA PHE A 325 4.10 24.47 -7.82
C PHE A 325 3.78 25.64 -6.87
N SER A 326 3.30 25.35 -5.66
CA SER A 326 2.94 26.37 -4.67
C SER A 326 4.18 27.12 -4.12
N PRO A 327 5.21 26.45 -3.58
CA PRO A 327 6.44 27.13 -3.16
C PRO A 327 7.29 27.65 -4.35
N GLU A 328 8.02 28.75 -4.14
CA GLU A 328 8.83 29.36 -5.21
C GLU A 328 10.08 28.51 -5.53
N LEU A 329 10.74 27.95 -4.52
CA LEU A 329 11.94 27.11 -4.70
C LEU A 329 11.62 25.86 -5.54
N THR A 330 10.52 25.19 -5.23
CA THR A 330 10.07 24.00 -5.94
C THR A 330 9.64 24.33 -7.37
N ARG A 331 8.98 25.49 -7.57
CA ARG A 331 8.64 26.00 -8.90
C ARG A 331 9.88 26.24 -9.76
N GLN A 332 10.93 26.83 -9.21
CA GLN A 332 12.19 27.04 -9.93
C GLN A 332 12.83 25.70 -10.32
N ARG A 333 12.77 24.70 -9.45
CA ARG A 333 13.26 23.36 -9.77
C ARG A 333 12.43 22.65 -10.84
N LEU A 334 11.10 22.76 -10.80
CA LEU A 334 10.24 22.24 -11.86
C LEU A 334 10.54 22.91 -13.21
N ARG A 335 10.83 24.21 -13.21
CA ARG A 335 11.31 24.92 -14.41
C ARG A 335 12.64 24.37 -14.91
N SER A 336 13.59 24.02 -14.04
CA SER A 336 14.85 23.40 -14.48
C SER A 336 14.67 22.02 -15.09
N TYR A 337 13.55 21.32 -14.81
CA TYR A 337 13.20 20.09 -15.51
C TYR A 337 12.56 20.30 -16.88
N GLY A 338 12.23 21.54 -17.25
CA GLY A 338 11.53 21.83 -18.51
C GLY A 338 10.01 21.69 -18.44
N ILE A 339 9.40 21.85 -17.26
CA ILE A 339 7.96 21.59 -17.04
C ILE A 339 7.04 22.32 -18.03
N GLU A 340 7.38 23.55 -18.45
CA GLU A 340 6.58 24.29 -19.42
C GLU A 340 6.54 23.61 -20.79
N HIS A 341 7.66 23.00 -21.21
CA HIS A 341 7.74 22.24 -22.44
C HIS A 341 6.98 20.92 -22.32
N VAL A 342 7.13 20.22 -21.18
CA VAL A 342 6.38 18.99 -20.88
C VAL A 342 4.87 19.23 -20.95
N LEU A 343 4.36 20.28 -20.32
CA LEU A 343 2.93 20.62 -20.33
C LEU A 343 2.42 21.00 -21.73
N LYS A 344 3.22 21.70 -22.54
CA LYS A 344 2.90 22.02 -23.94
C LYS A 344 2.87 20.76 -24.81
N ASN A 345 3.85 19.88 -24.64
CA ASN A 345 3.91 18.57 -25.31
C ASN A 345 2.68 17.74 -24.95
N TRP A 346 2.36 17.61 -23.65
CA TRP A 346 1.18 16.91 -23.19
C TRP A 346 -0.10 17.48 -23.84
N LEU A 347 -0.32 18.81 -23.78
CA LEU A 347 -1.50 19.44 -24.39
C LEU A 347 -1.61 19.19 -25.91
N LYS A 348 -0.48 19.16 -26.63
CA LYS A 348 -0.42 18.88 -28.08
C LYS A 348 -0.85 17.43 -28.36
N TYR A 349 -0.29 16.47 -27.64
CA TYR A 349 -0.54 15.05 -27.87
C TYR A 349 -1.90 14.58 -27.34
N GLU A 350 -2.44 15.21 -26.29
CA GLU A 350 -3.80 14.96 -25.81
C GLU A 350 -4.86 15.27 -26.88
N LYS A 351 -4.69 16.39 -27.61
CA LYS A 351 -5.58 16.80 -28.71
C LYS A 351 -5.52 15.85 -29.91
N ASN A 352 -4.40 15.16 -30.08
CA ASN A 352 -4.18 14.23 -31.19
C ASN A 352 -4.64 12.80 -30.86
N THR A 353 -4.97 12.48 -29.60
CA THR A 353 -5.43 11.14 -29.20
C THR A 353 -6.88 10.82 -29.55
N GLY A 354 -7.65 11.74 -30.14
CA GLY A 354 -8.97 11.43 -30.71
C GLY A 354 -9.99 10.85 -29.73
N ILE A 355 -9.87 11.14 -28.43
CA ILE A 355 -10.84 10.71 -27.42
C ILE A 355 -11.94 11.78 -27.33
N THR A 356 -13.01 11.58 -28.08
CA THR A 356 -14.36 12.14 -27.81
C THR A 356 -15.11 11.23 -26.86
#